data_AF-A0A816BHK1-F1
#
_entry.id   AF-A0A816BHK1-F1
#
_cell.length_a   1.000
_cell.length_b   1.000
_cell.length_c   1.000
_cell.angle_alpha   90.00
_cell.angle_beta   90.00
_cell.angle_gamma   90.00
#
_symmetry.space_group_name_H-M   'P 1'
#
loop_
_entity.id
_entity.type
_entity.pdbx_description
1 polymer ?
#
loop_
_entity_poly.entity_id
_entity_poly.type
_entity_poly.pdbx_seq_one_letter_code
_entity_poly.pdbx_strand_id
1 'polypeptide(L)'
;MVSLLHAYLNYSLNNECPQSGKINLLKQHYRNVLPRSIDYYLLIDSLNLLFGVVYEFFSKDSIAHGIYLQSLEPYILTNRFDTILPTVLKDFINYCIDNNNLNQLEQCLDRLNVSCLDLDQIIEITRKYEVYMTLLHIYSKGFKDFTTILKEIIEKLEDIFIGNNGTSYSTKMTLIGNQALVFIQTILVGDMYSFSGRLSYDMVHFRRNEIVDFLSYLHLRRTGGLLYNNLRILLYFNTQNFFNLLTMAFHNEEFLYDIDTLTRRIFCDILLRVMVGDVQFSSHQISILFNCLSRQLAKSGQQHIFVQGMLFEQSCFSYTDDTKSPFCSSITHIDPSQLLSFLKTKLKYYREQDVLDVIQKYQASLLIPSIVYLLEHFSQYTKTFDLLLKSMH
;
A
#
# COMPACT_ATOMS: atom_id res chain seq x y z
N MET A 1 33.98 18.80 -29.91
CA MET A 1 33.34 19.17 -28.63
C MET A 1 33.80 18.30 -27.47
N VAL A 2 33.72 16.96 -27.55
CA VAL A 2 34.20 16.05 -26.49
C VAL A 2 35.67 16.28 -26.09
N SER A 3 36.54 16.58 -27.06
CA SER A 3 37.96 16.91 -26.84
C SER A 3 38.19 18.19 -26.04
N LEU A 4 37.36 19.22 -26.25
CA LEU A 4 37.39 20.48 -25.51
C LEU A 4 36.94 20.29 -24.06
N LEU A 5 36.00 19.38 -23.83
CA LEU A 5 35.51 19.07 -22.49
C LEU A 5 36.50 18.21 -21.71
N HIS A 6 37.15 17.24 -22.37
CA HIS A 6 38.29 16.55 -21.78
C HIS A 6 39.44 17.52 -21.49
N ALA A 7 39.71 18.49 -22.37
CA ALA A 7 40.69 19.53 -22.11
C ALA A 7 40.27 20.45 -20.95
N TYR A 8 38.99 20.82 -20.84
CA TYR A 8 38.46 21.60 -19.72
C TYR A 8 38.52 20.86 -18.39
N LEU A 9 38.16 19.57 -18.37
CA LEU A 9 38.30 18.73 -17.18
C LEU A 9 39.77 18.56 -16.81
N ASN A 10 40.64 18.24 -17.77
CA ASN A 10 42.07 18.15 -17.53
C ASN A 10 42.66 19.48 -17.04
N TYR A 11 42.20 20.61 -17.56
CA TYR A 11 42.66 21.93 -17.14
C TYR A 11 42.15 22.30 -15.75
N SER A 12 40.83 22.21 -15.51
CA SER A 12 40.21 22.53 -14.23
C SER A 12 40.67 21.58 -13.11
N LEU A 13 40.94 20.31 -13.42
CA LEU A 13 41.29 19.30 -12.43
C LEU A 13 42.80 19.09 -12.23
N ASN A 14 43.66 19.49 -13.18
CA ASN A 14 45.12 19.39 -13.00
C ASN A 14 45.81 20.75 -12.78
N ASN A 15 45.34 21.83 -13.42
CA ASN A 15 46.03 23.12 -13.41
C ASN A 15 45.41 24.14 -12.44
N GLU A 16 44.09 24.09 -12.22
CA GLU A 16 43.40 24.97 -11.25
C GLU A 16 43.13 24.29 -9.90
N CYS A 17 43.50 23.02 -9.74
CA CYS A 17 43.41 22.34 -8.46
C CYS A 17 44.38 23.00 -7.45
N PRO A 18 43.91 23.48 -6.29
CA PRO A 18 44.76 24.15 -5.32
C PRO A 18 45.84 23.17 -4.81
N GLN A 19 47.09 23.39 -5.24
CA GLN A 19 48.22 22.45 -5.04
C GLN A 19 48.65 22.29 -3.57
N SER A 20 48.23 23.20 -2.68
CA SER A 20 48.45 23.08 -1.24
C SER A 20 47.62 24.13 -0.52
N GLY A 21 46.59 23.71 0.23
CA GLY A 21 45.87 24.61 1.14
C GLY A 21 44.40 24.27 1.35
N LYS A 22 44.08 23.74 2.53
CA LYS A 22 42.75 23.43 3.09
C LYS A 22 41.88 22.53 2.20
N ILE A 23 41.70 21.28 2.63
CA ILE A 23 40.74 20.29 2.08
C ILE A 23 39.41 20.95 1.66
N ASN A 24 38.93 21.94 2.40
CA ASN A 24 37.69 22.68 2.11
C ASN A 24 37.69 23.43 0.77
N LEU A 25 38.82 24.04 0.36
CA LEU A 25 38.94 24.74 -0.92
C LEU A 25 38.90 23.76 -2.09
N LEU A 26 39.57 22.61 -1.92
CA LEU A 26 39.53 21.53 -2.90
C LEU A 26 38.11 20.95 -3.04
N LYS A 27 37.42 20.72 -1.92
CA LYS A 27 36.00 20.29 -1.93
C LYS A 27 35.10 21.29 -2.63
N GLN A 28 35.30 22.59 -2.39
CA GLN A 28 34.52 23.65 -3.03
C GLN A 28 34.77 23.73 -4.53
N HIS A 29 36.01 23.55 -4.96
CA HIS A 29 36.37 23.47 -6.38
C HIS A 29 35.62 22.33 -7.09
N TYR A 30 35.70 21.11 -6.56
CA TYR A 30 35.00 19.97 -7.15
C TYR A 30 33.49 20.16 -7.19
N ARG A 31 32.89 20.73 -6.13
CA ARG A 31 31.45 21.05 -6.09
C ARG A 31 31.01 22.08 -7.13
N ASN A 32 31.91 22.93 -7.62
CA ASN A 32 31.60 23.91 -8.66
C ASN A 32 31.79 23.34 -10.07
N VAL A 33 32.81 22.51 -10.26
CA VAL A 33 33.18 21.96 -11.58
C VAL A 33 32.30 20.77 -11.96
N LEU A 34 31.99 19.87 -11.01
CA LEU A 34 31.28 18.61 -11.29
C LEU A 34 29.86 18.82 -11.84
N PRO A 35 28.97 19.62 -11.22
CA PRO A 35 27.61 19.80 -11.75
C PRO A 35 27.59 20.32 -13.18
N ARG A 36 28.44 21.31 -13.48
CA ARG A 36 28.58 21.85 -14.85
C ARG A 36 29.02 20.77 -15.83
N SER A 37 29.99 19.94 -15.41
CA SER A 37 30.49 18.85 -16.22
C SER A 37 29.40 17.81 -16.49
N ILE A 38 28.63 17.43 -15.47
CA ILE A 38 27.49 16.51 -15.60
C ILE A 38 26.44 17.09 -16.54
N ASP A 39 26.04 18.36 -16.37
CA ASP A 39 25.09 19.04 -17.25
C ASP A 39 25.53 18.99 -18.71
N TYR A 40 26.82 19.23 -18.98
CA TYR A 40 27.34 19.11 -20.34
C TYR A 40 27.29 17.68 -20.87
N TYR A 41 27.70 16.68 -20.09
CA TYR A 41 27.64 15.27 -20.52
C TYR A 41 26.20 14.79 -20.79
N LEU A 42 25.23 15.33 -20.07
CA LEU A 42 23.81 15.13 -20.33
C LEU A 42 23.37 15.79 -21.64
N LEU A 43 23.82 17.02 -21.91
CA LEU A 43 23.48 17.73 -23.15
C LEU A 43 24.03 17.06 -24.42
N ILE A 44 25.19 16.42 -24.33
CA ILE A 44 25.82 15.69 -25.44
C ILE A 44 25.49 14.19 -25.46
N ASP A 45 24.55 13.75 -24.61
CA ASP A 45 24.09 12.36 -24.48
C ASP A 45 25.24 11.33 -24.40
N SER A 46 26.26 11.65 -23.60
CA SER A 46 27.49 10.85 -23.49
C SER A 46 27.74 10.36 -22.07
N LEU A 47 26.73 9.70 -21.48
CA LEU A 47 26.79 9.13 -20.12
C LEU A 47 27.92 8.11 -19.95
N ASN A 48 28.29 7.38 -21.02
CA ASN A 48 29.41 6.45 -21.01
C ASN A 48 30.74 7.12 -20.63
N LEU A 49 30.93 8.39 -21.00
CA LEU A 49 32.14 9.15 -20.63
C LEU A 49 32.07 9.65 -19.18
N LEU A 50 30.87 10.02 -18.72
CA LEU A 50 30.64 10.44 -17.33
C LEU A 50 30.91 9.29 -16.34
N PHE A 51 30.42 8.09 -16.64
CA PHE A 51 30.59 6.91 -15.79
C PHE A 51 31.88 6.12 -16.08
N GLY A 52 32.60 6.47 -17.15
CA GLY A 52 33.91 5.91 -17.49
C GLY A 52 35.05 6.86 -17.14
N VAL A 53 35.44 7.72 -18.08
CA VAL A 53 36.64 8.58 -17.98
C VAL A 53 36.58 9.53 -16.79
N VAL A 54 35.43 10.18 -16.56
CA VAL A 54 35.29 11.12 -15.44
C VAL A 54 35.34 10.37 -14.12
N TYR A 55 34.60 9.27 -14.00
CA TYR A 55 34.63 8.43 -12.80
C TYR A 55 36.05 7.92 -12.49
N GLU A 56 36.78 7.40 -13.47
CA GLU A 56 38.18 6.96 -13.30
C GLU A 56 39.09 8.08 -12.77
N PHE A 57 38.84 9.32 -13.19
CA PHE A 57 39.60 10.46 -12.70
C PHE A 57 39.31 10.73 -11.21
N PHE A 58 38.03 10.81 -10.84
CA PHE A 58 37.62 11.15 -9.47
C PHE A 58 37.81 9.99 -8.47
N SER A 59 37.79 8.74 -8.93
CA SER A 59 37.98 7.55 -8.09
C SER A 59 39.37 7.44 -7.44
N LYS A 60 40.39 8.15 -7.98
CA LYS A 60 41.77 8.10 -7.49
C LYS A 60 41.96 8.75 -6.11
N ASP A 61 41.11 9.72 -5.76
CA ASP A 61 41.16 10.43 -4.49
C ASP A 61 39.84 10.25 -3.74
N SER A 62 39.91 9.81 -2.48
CA SER A 62 38.73 9.52 -1.66
C SER A 62 37.78 10.71 -1.50
N ILE A 63 38.30 11.94 -1.43
CA ILE A 63 37.52 13.16 -1.23
C ILE A 63 36.82 13.54 -2.54
N ALA A 64 37.57 13.51 -3.64
CA ALA A 64 37.05 13.76 -4.99
C ALA A 64 35.97 12.72 -5.34
N HIS A 65 36.21 11.44 -5.04
CA HIS A 65 35.28 10.35 -5.28
C HIS A 65 33.96 10.54 -4.53
N GLY A 66 34.02 10.85 -3.22
CA GLY A 66 32.81 11.12 -2.43
C GLY A 66 32.00 12.30 -2.97
N ILE A 67 32.65 13.37 -3.45
CA ILE A 67 31.94 14.51 -4.05
C ILE A 67 31.33 14.13 -5.40
N TYR A 68 32.03 13.33 -6.21
CA TYR A 68 31.49 12.81 -7.46
C TYR A 68 30.20 12.02 -7.20
N LEU A 69 30.23 11.05 -6.27
CA LEU A 69 29.05 10.25 -5.93
C LEU A 69 27.92 11.11 -5.36
N GLN A 70 28.22 12.05 -4.46
CA GLN A 70 27.25 13.03 -3.95
C GLN A 70 26.61 13.84 -5.08
N SER A 71 27.38 14.19 -6.11
CA SER A 71 26.90 15.04 -7.19
C SER A 71 25.95 14.33 -8.15
N LEU A 72 25.91 12.99 -8.17
CA LEU A 72 24.98 12.21 -8.99
C LEU A 72 23.53 12.26 -8.45
N GLU A 73 23.38 12.26 -7.11
CA GLU A 73 22.08 12.22 -6.42
C GLU A 73 21.02 13.18 -7.02
N PRO A 74 21.25 14.51 -7.14
CA PRO A 74 20.23 15.42 -7.65
C PRO A 74 19.79 15.11 -9.08
N TYR A 75 20.66 14.55 -9.91
CA TYR A 75 20.35 14.20 -11.29
C TYR A 75 19.54 12.90 -11.39
N ILE A 76 19.82 11.93 -10.51
CA ILE A 76 18.99 10.72 -10.36
C ILE A 76 17.59 11.13 -9.87
N LEU A 77 17.51 11.96 -8.83
CA LEU A 77 16.24 12.41 -8.25
C LEU A 77 15.38 13.26 -9.21
N THR A 78 16.00 13.93 -10.17
CA THR A 78 15.30 14.71 -11.21
C THR A 78 15.04 13.91 -12.49
N ASN A 79 15.29 12.59 -12.49
CA ASN A 79 15.13 11.68 -13.63
C ASN A 79 15.89 12.16 -14.88
N ARG A 80 17.07 12.77 -14.71
CA ARG A 80 17.89 13.26 -15.83
C ARG A 80 18.66 12.12 -16.51
N PHE A 81 18.92 11.07 -15.76
CA PHE A 81 19.36 9.76 -16.24
C PHE A 81 18.84 8.68 -15.28
N ASP A 82 18.64 7.49 -15.80
CA ASP A 82 18.17 6.30 -15.07
C ASP A 82 19.14 5.11 -15.18
N THR A 83 20.16 5.22 -16.04
CA THR A 83 21.17 4.19 -16.28
C THR A 83 22.53 4.63 -15.76
N ILE A 84 23.17 3.79 -14.97
CA ILE A 84 24.50 4.02 -14.38
C ILE A 84 25.35 2.75 -14.59
N LEU A 85 26.65 2.92 -14.81
CA LEU A 85 27.57 1.78 -14.93
C LEU A 85 27.62 1.00 -13.60
N PRO A 86 27.59 -0.35 -13.60
CA PRO A 86 27.49 -1.16 -12.38
C PRO A 86 28.58 -0.85 -11.33
N THR A 87 29.80 -0.56 -11.76
CA THR A 87 30.91 -0.18 -10.88
C THR A 87 30.63 1.12 -10.12
N VAL A 88 30.16 2.14 -10.83
CA VAL A 88 29.83 3.45 -10.25
C VAL A 88 28.64 3.34 -9.30
N LEU A 89 27.63 2.56 -9.69
CA LEU A 89 26.45 2.32 -8.87
C LEU A 89 26.80 1.60 -7.56
N LYS A 90 27.67 0.58 -7.60
CA LYS A 90 28.16 -0.11 -6.41
C LYS A 90 28.84 0.86 -5.43
N ASP A 91 29.69 1.74 -5.94
CA ASP A 91 30.37 2.73 -5.12
C ASP A 91 29.41 3.79 -4.58
N PHE A 92 28.41 4.20 -5.37
CA PHE A 92 27.34 5.09 -4.92
C PHE A 92 26.55 4.49 -3.75
N ILE A 93 26.17 3.21 -3.84
CA ILE A 93 25.46 2.49 -2.77
C ILE A 93 26.31 2.47 -1.49
N ASN A 94 27.58 2.07 -1.60
CA ASN A 94 28.51 2.04 -0.47
C ASN A 94 28.68 3.43 0.16
N TYR A 95 28.84 4.47 -0.67
CA TYR A 95 28.94 5.85 -0.21
C TYR A 95 27.69 6.30 0.57
N CYS A 96 26.49 5.97 0.11
CA CYS A 96 25.27 6.31 0.86
C CYS A 96 25.20 5.58 2.20
N ILE A 97 25.60 4.31 2.24
CA ILE A 97 25.63 3.49 3.46
C ILE A 97 26.63 4.06 4.47
N ASP A 98 27.86 4.35 4.04
CA ASP A 98 28.93 4.85 4.90
C ASP A 98 28.57 6.22 5.53
N ASN A 99 27.73 7.00 4.85
CA ASN A 99 27.24 8.30 5.33
C ASN A 99 25.89 8.24 6.08
N ASN A 100 25.31 7.05 6.31
CA ASN A 100 23.97 6.85 6.90
C ASN A 100 22.83 7.52 6.11
N ASN A 101 22.99 7.68 4.80
CA ASN A 101 22.03 8.34 3.90
C ASN A 101 21.06 7.34 3.26
N LEU A 102 20.48 6.44 4.06
CA LEU A 102 19.62 5.35 3.56
C LEU A 102 18.34 5.85 2.88
N ASN A 103 17.73 6.93 3.38
CA ASN A 103 16.53 7.51 2.75
C ASN A 103 16.82 8.07 1.36
N GLN A 104 18.00 8.66 1.16
CA GLN A 104 18.42 9.17 -0.16
C GLN A 104 18.76 8.01 -1.10
N LEU A 105 19.40 6.97 -0.56
CA LEU A 105 19.68 5.73 -1.29
C LEU A 105 18.38 5.13 -1.84
N GLU A 106 17.36 4.98 -0.99
CA GLU A 106 16.04 4.47 -1.36
C GLU A 106 15.41 5.29 -2.51
N GLN A 107 15.37 6.62 -2.37
CA GLN A 107 14.80 7.51 -3.39
C GLN A 107 15.57 7.48 -4.71
N CYS A 108 16.89 7.26 -4.68
CA CYS A 108 17.71 7.14 -5.87
C CYS A 108 17.51 5.79 -6.55
N LEU A 109 17.59 4.68 -5.81
CA LEU A 109 17.45 3.33 -6.35
C LEU A 109 16.08 3.13 -7.01
N ASP A 110 15.02 3.69 -6.42
CA ASP A 110 13.67 3.65 -6.98
C ASP A 110 13.53 4.40 -8.31
N ARG A 111 14.50 5.23 -8.70
CA ARG A 111 14.51 5.99 -9.97
C ARG A 111 15.47 5.41 -11.00
N LEU A 112 16.28 4.42 -10.63
CA LEU A 112 17.20 3.79 -11.54
C LEU A 112 16.53 2.65 -12.32
N ASN A 113 17.08 2.36 -13.48
CA ASN A 113 16.69 1.21 -14.27
C ASN A 113 17.20 -0.06 -13.58
N VAL A 114 16.27 -0.96 -13.24
CA VAL A 114 16.55 -2.24 -12.59
C VAL A 114 17.54 -3.09 -13.40
N SER A 115 17.61 -2.89 -14.72
CA SER A 115 18.56 -3.58 -15.60
C SER A 115 20.04 -3.21 -15.34
N CYS A 116 20.30 -2.09 -14.69
CA CYS A 116 21.65 -1.65 -14.33
C CYS A 116 22.11 -2.17 -12.97
N LEU A 117 21.20 -2.76 -12.18
CA LEU A 117 21.47 -3.21 -10.83
C LEU A 117 22.05 -4.62 -10.85
N ASP A 118 23.10 -4.86 -10.06
CA ASP A 118 23.45 -6.22 -9.63
C ASP A 118 22.41 -6.66 -8.60
N LEU A 119 21.42 -7.45 -9.07
CA LEU A 119 20.25 -7.81 -8.28
C LEU A 119 20.62 -8.59 -7.02
N ASP A 120 21.60 -9.48 -7.10
CA ASP A 120 22.01 -10.30 -5.96
C ASP A 120 22.64 -9.42 -4.87
N GLN A 121 23.57 -8.55 -5.27
CA GLN A 121 24.24 -7.66 -4.32
C GLN A 121 23.25 -6.66 -3.70
N ILE A 122 22.37 -6.06 -4.51
CA ILE A 122 21.49 -5.00 -4.02
C ILE A 122 20.39 -5.55 -3.10
N ILE A 123 19.90 -6.77 -3.35
CA ILE A 123 18.93 -7.45 -2.47
C ILE A 123 19.57 -7.73 -1.12
N GLU A 124 20.82 -8.21 -1.09
CA GLU A 124 21.54 -8.47 0.17
C GLU A 124 21.70 -7.18 1.00
N ILE A 125 22.14 -6.10 0.37
CA ILE A 125 22.34 -4.80 1.00
C ILE A 125 20.99 -4.24 1.51
N THR A 126 19.98 -4.17 0.65
CA THR A 126 18.68 -3.56 1.01
C THR A 126 17.97 -4.36 2.11
N ARG A 127 18.11 -5.69 2.15
CA ARG A 127 17.66 -6.50 3.30
C ARG A 127 18.44 -6.17 4.57
N LYS A 128 19.77 -6.10 4.50
CA LYS A 128 20.63 -5.80 5.65
C LYS A 128 20.29 -4.46 6.32
N TYR A 129 19.98 -3.44 5.52
CA TYR A 129 19.62 -2.10 6.02
C TYR A 129 18.10 -1.89 6.19
N GLU A 130 17.29 -2.90 5.84
CA GLU A 130 15.82 -2.92 5.86
C GLU A 130 15.17 -1.80 5.02
N VAL A 131 15.70 -1.60 3.82
CA VAL A 131 15.18 -0.65 2.81
C VAL A 131 14.10 -1.35 1.97
N TYR A 132 12.91 -1.49 2.54
CA TYR A 132 11.85 -2.34 1.98
C TYR A 132 11.20 -1.80 0.71
N MET A 133 11.15 -0.48 0.49
CA MET A 133 10.60 0.06 -0.77
C MET A 133 11.40 -0.36 -1.97
N THR A 134 12.72 -0.25 -1.87
CA THR A 134 13.61 -0.67 -2.94
C THR A 134 13.50 -2.17 -3.19
N LEU A 135 13.35 -3.00 -2.15
CA LEU A 135 13.07 -4.43 -2.32
C LEU A 135 11.75 -4.67 -3.07
N LEU A 136 10.67 -3.99 -2.68
CA LEU A 136 9.37 -4.07 -3.37
C LEU A 136 9.48 -3.63 -4.83
N HIS A 137 10.24 -2.55 -5.11
CA HIS A 137 10.50 -2.07 -6.46
C HIS A 137 11.27 -3.09 -7.30
N ILE A 138 12.36 -3.65 -6.77
CA ILE A 138 13.20 -4.63 -7.47
C ILE A 138 12.43 -5.92 -7.76
N TYR A 139 11.71 -6.46 -6.78
CA TYR A 139 10.94 -7.69 -6.96
C TYR A 139 9.82 -7.51 -7.99
N SER A 140 9.07 -6.41 -7.89
CA SER A 140 7.98 -6.13 -8.82
C SER A 140 8.44 -5.87 -10.26
N LYS A 141 9.52 -5.11 -10.45
CA LYS A 141 9.99 -4.71 -11.79
C LYS A 141 10.99 -5.68 -12.40
N GLY A 142 11.92 -6.21 -11.59
CA GLY A 142 12.97 -7.13 -12.03
C GLY A 142 12.48 -8.58 -12.13
N PHE A 143 11.74 -9.05 -11.12
CA PHE A 143 11.32 -10.46 -11.04
C PHE A 143 9.86 -10.69 -11.41
N LYS A 144 9.05 -9.63 -11.54
CA LYS A 144 7.59 -9.70 -11.69
C LYS A 144 6.93 -10.52 -10.57
N ASP A 145 7.50 -10.41 -9.37
CA ASP A 145 7.02 -11.05 -8.15
C ASP A 145 6.51 -9.94 -7.23
N PHE A 146 5.23 -10.04 -6.85
CA PHE A 146 4.55 -9.01 -6.07
C PHE A 146 4.29 -9.44 -4.63
N THR A 147 4.64 -10.67 -4.27
CA THR A 147 4.19 -11.30 -3.02
C THR A 147 5.34 -11.69 -2.09
N THR A 148 6.53 -12.00 -2.62
CA THR A 148 7.66 -12.45 -1.80
C THR A 148 8.07 -11.44 -0.72
N ILE A 149 8.23 -10.16 -1.10
CA ILE A 149 8.61 -9.13 -0.12
C ILE A 149 7.44 -8.74 0.79
N LEU A 150 6.20 -8.77 0.29
CA LEU A 150 5.02 -8.58 1.15
C LEU A 150 4.95 -9.65 2.23
N LYS A 151 5.24 -10.92 1.88
CA LYS A 151 5.30 -12.02 2.83
C LYS A 151 6.36 -11.78 3.90
N GLU A 152 7.56 -11.37 3.50
CA GLU A 152 8.65 -11.04 4.42
C GLU A 152 8.26 -9.93 5.41
N ILE A 153 7.59 -8.88 4.93
CA ILE A 153 7.09 -7.77 5.76
C ILE A 153 6.00 -8.28 6.72
N ILE A 154 5.07 -9.10 6.25
CA ILE A 154 3.97 -9.64 7.05
C ILE A 154 4.50 -10.57 8.14
N GLU A 155 5.45 -11.44 7.85
CA GLU A 155 6.09 -12.30 8.85
C GLU A 155 6.74 -11.47 9.97
N LYS A 156 7.45 -10.38 9.61
CA LYS A 156 7.98 -9.43 10.60
C LYS A 156 6.88 -8.73 11.41
N LEU A 157 5.78 -8.32 10.79
CA LEU A 157 4.65 -7.71 11.49
C LEU A 157 4.02 -8.70 12.48
N GLU A 158 3.86 -9.96 12.06
CA GLU A 158 3.32 -11.04 12.88
C GLU A 158 4.22 -11.32 14.09
N ASP A 159 5.53 -11.49 13.89
CA ASP A 159 6.49 -11.74 14.97
C ASP A 159 6.44 -10.65 16.03
N ILE A 160 6.37 -9.38 15.59
CA ILE A 160 6.25 -8.23 16.49
C ILE A 160 4.90 -8.22 17.19
N PHE A 161 3.81 -8.50 16.47
CA PHE A 161 2.47 -8.54 17.04
C PHE A 161 2.34 -9.60 18.14
N ILE A 162 2.85 -10.81 17.89
CA ILE A 162 2.87 -11.93 18.84
C ILE A 162 3.77 -11.60 20.03
N GLY A 163 5.01 -11.16 19.78
CA GLY A 163 5.99 -10.88 20.83
C GLY A 163 5.57 -9.77 21.78
N ASN A 164 4.79 -8.80 21.28
CA ASN A 164 4.37 -7.63 22.03
C ASN A 164 2.93 -7.70 22.56
N ASN A 165 2.24 -8.84 22.47
CA ASN A 165 0.81 -8.96 22.83
C ASN A 165 -0.08 -7.85 22.20
N GLY A 166 0.23 -7.43 20.97
CA GLY A 166 -0.51 -6.38 20.27
C GLY A 166 -0.21 -4.93 20.70
N THR A 167 0.91 -4.62 21.37
CA THR A 167 1.30 -3.21 21.59
C THR A 167 1.86 -2.53 20.32
N SER A 168 1.98 -1.20 20.35
CA SER A 168 2.41 -0.37 19.20
C SER A 168 3.69 -0.85 18.53
N TYR A 169 3.70 -0.81 17.19
CA TYR A 169 4.89 -1.02 16.37
C TYR A 169 5.89 0.13 16.54
N SER A 170 7.17 -0.14 16.30
CA SER A 170 8.19 0.92 16.20
C SER A 170 7.89 1.87 15.04
N THR A 171 8.45 3.08 15.07
CA THR A 171 8.28 4.06 13.98
C THR A 171 8.74 3.49 12.63
N LYS A 172 9.88 2.77 12.62
CA LYS A 172 10.42 2.13 11.42
C LYS A 172 9.48 1.05 10.88
N MET A 173 8.97 0.18 11.76
CA MET A 173 8.06 -0.89 11.33
C MET A 173 6.70 -0.35 10.88
N THR A 174 6.22 0.71 11.52
CA THR A 174 5.01 1.43 11.09
C THR A 174 5.18 1.98 9.67
N LEU A 175 6.35 2.54 9.36
CA LEU A 175 6.67 3.03 8.02
C LEU A 175 6.67 1.87 7.01
N ILE A 176 7.37 0.77 7.31
CA ILE A 176 7.43 -0.43 6.44
C ILE A 176 6.04 -1.06 6.21
N GLY A 177 5.20 -1.16 7.25
CA GLY A 177 3.84 -1.70 7.10
C GLY A 177 2.94 -0.78 6.26
N ASN A 178 3.04 0.54 6.44
CA ASN A 178 2.30 1.49 5.60
C ASN A 178 2.77 1.44 4.14
N GLN A 179 4.07 1.29 3.94
CA GLN A 179 4.70 1.07 2.64
C GLN A 179 4.15 -0.19 1.94
N ALA A 180 4.02 -1.32 2.65
CA ALA A 180 3.38 -2.52 2.11
C ALA A 180 1.91 -2.30 1.73
N LEU A 181 1.16 -1.58 2.58
CA LEU A 181 -0.24 -1.23 2.30
C LEU A 181 -0.38 -0.36 1.05
N VAL A 182 0.47 0.66 0.89
CA VAL A 182 0.48 1.50 -0.31
C VAL A 182 0.84 0.68 -1.55
N PHE A 183 1.84 -0.21 -1.47
CA PHE A 183 2.21 -1.09 -2.57
C PHE A 183 1.06 -1.99 -3.03
N ILE A 184 0.35 -2.62 -2.09
CA ILE A 184 -0.86 -3.41 -2.35
C ILE A 184 -1.92 -2.53 -3.05
N GLN A 185 -2.18 -1.33 -2.53
CA GLN A 185 -3.14 -0.41 -3.13
C GLN A 185 -2.77 -0.08 -4.57
N THR A 186 -1.52 0.30 -4.84
CA THR A 186 -1.04 0.66 -6.17
C THR A 186 -1.29 -0.46 -7.18
N ILE A 187 -1.02 -1.71 -6.79
CA ILE A 187 -1.29 -2.88 -7.63
C ILE A 187 -2.80 -3.06 -7.88
N LEU A 188 -3.61 -2.99 -6.83
CA LEU A 188 -5.06 -3.17 -6.97
C LEU A 188 -5.66 -2.05 -7.83
N VAL A 189 -5.23 -0.81 -7.67
CA VAL A 189 -5.64 0.31 -8.54
C VAL A 189 -5.17 0.10 -9.98
N GLY A 190 -4.12 -0.67 -10.23
CA GLY A 190 -3.58 -0.95 -11.57
C GLY A 190 -2.47 0.01 -12.01
N ASP A 191 -1.93 0.77 -11.06
CA ASP A 191 -0.83 1.70 -11.31
C ASP A 191 0.54 1.01 -11.16
N MET A 192 1.58 1.70 -11.59
CA MET A 192 2.97 1.30 -11.33
C MET A 192 3.47 1.87 -10.01
N TYR A 193 4.25 1.06 -9.31
CA TYR A 193 4.95 1.48 -8.10
C TYR A 193 6.16 2.34 -8.48
N SER A 194 6.27 3.54 -7.91
CA SER A 194 7.37 4.52 -8.07
C SER A 194 7.56 5.19 -9.46
N PHE A 195 6.80 4.84 -10.51
CA PHE A 195 6.95 5.46 -11.85
C PHE A 195 5.64 5.74 -12.60
N SER A 196 5.67 6.77 -13.45
CA SER A 196 4.65 6.99 -14.49
C SER A 196 4.95 6.16 -15.73
N GLY A 197 4.01 5.30 -16.10
CA GLY A 197 4.06 4.53 -17.34
C GLY A 197 2.80 3.68 -17.47
N ARG A 198 2.50 3.24 -18.70
CA ARG A 198 1.33 2.39 -18.95
C ARG A 198 1.75 0.94 -18.96
N LEU A 199 1.11 0.14 -18.11
CA LEU A 199 1.21 -1.31 -18.15
C LEU A 199 0.32 -1.85 -19.27
N SER A 200 0.65 -3.04 -19.78
CA SER A 200 -0.32 -3.78 -20.59
C SER A 200 -1.47 -4.24 -19.68
N TYR A 201 -2.67 -4.34 -20.26
CA TYR A 201 -3.86 -4.81 -19.57
C TYR A 201 -3.64 -6.19 -18.92
N ASP A 202 -3.02 -7.14 -19.65
CA ASP A 202 -2.72 -8.47 -19.13
C ASP A 202 -1.82 -8.45 -17.88
N MET A 203 -0.84 -7.55 -17.83
CA MET A 203 0.03 -7.39 -16.67
C MET A 203 -0.70 -6.79 -15.48
N VAL A 204 -1.62 -5.84 -15.71
CA VAL A 204 -2.47 -5.28 -14.63
C VAL A 204 -3.34 -6.38 -14.02
N HIS A 205 -4.03 -7.15 -14.87
CA HIS A 205 -4.86 -8.26 -14.46
C HIS A 205 -4.08 -9.32 -13.68
N PHE A 206 -2.92 -9.76 -14.20
CA PHE A 206 -2.04 -10.73 -13.53
C PHE A 206 -1.66 -10.28 -12.11
N ARG A 207 -1.19 -9.04 -11.98
CA ARG A 207 -0.75 -8.47 -10.70
C ARG A 207 -1.88 -8.36 -9.67
N ARG A 208 -3.07 -7.95 -10.12
CA ARG A 208 -4.27 -7.85 -9.28
C ARG A 208 -4.65 -9.22 -8.71
N ASN A 209 -4.70 -10.24 -9.56
CA ASN A 209 -5.05 -11.59 -9.13
C ASN A 209 -4.02 -12.17 -8.17
N GLU A 210 -2.73 -12.00 -8.44
CA GLU A 210 -1.68 -12.48 -7.53
C GLU A 210 -1.80 -11.87 -6.12
N ILE A 211 -2.11 -10.58 -6.01
CA ILE A 211 -2.31 -9.92 -4.71
C ILE A 211 -3.60 -10.38 -4.03
N VAL A 212 -4.70 -10.55 -4.77
CA VAL A 212 -5.95 -11.05 -4.20
C VAL A 212 -5.79 -12.48 -3.70
N ASP A 213 -5.11 -13.34 -4.46
CA ASP A 213 -4.79 -14.71 -4.08
C ASP A 213 -3.89 -14.73 -2.84
N PHE A 214 -2.87 -13.87 -2.80
CA PHE A 214 -1.97 -13.73 -1.66
C PHE A 214 -2.70 -13.32 -0.37
N LEU A 215 -3.61 -12.34 -0.45
CA LEU A 215 -4.43 -11.90 0.68
C LEU A 215 -5.45 -12.97 1.09
N SER A 216 -6.02 -13.67 0.11
CA SER A 216 -7.02 -14.72 0.30
C SER A 216 -6.40 -16.08 0.65
N TYR A 217 -5.07 -16.16 0.74
CA TYR A 217 -4.37 -17.42 0.88
C TYR A 217 -4.73 -18.13 2.19
N LEU A 218 -5.20 -19.37 2.07
CA LEU A 218 -5.54 -20.22 3.19
C LEU A 218 -4.31 -21.02 3.63
N HIS A 219 -3.68 -20.61 4.73
CA HIS A 219 -2.62 -21.40 5.35
C HIS A 219 -3.22 -22.69 5.92
N LEU A 220 -2.80 -23.87 5.43
CA LEU A 220 -3.20 -25.15 6.02
C LEU A 220 -2.69 -25.19 7.47
N ARG A 221 -3.57 -25.58 8.41
CA ARG A 221 -3.31 -25.77 9.85
C ARG A 221 -2.30 -26.90 10.16
N ARG A 222 -1.11 -26.91 9.54
CA ARG A 222 -0.03 -27.83 9.91
C ARG A 222 0.84 -27.29 11.06
N THR A 223 0.73 -26.00 11.39
CA THR A 223 1.55 -25.32 12.41
C THR A 223 0.74 -24.44 13.38
N GLY A 224 -0.56 -24.69 13.55
CA GLY A 224 -1.40 -23.89 14.47
C GLY A 224 -1.70 -22.45 14.02
N GLY A 225 -1.25 -22.03 12.84
CA GLY A 225 -1.49 -20.69 12.28
C GLY A 225 -2.97 -20.37 12.02
N LEU A 226 -3.31 -19.09 12.11
CA LEU A 226 -4.66 -18.58 11.86
C LEU A 226 -5.00 -18.67 10.36
N LEU A 227 -6.29 -18.87 10.06
CA LEU A 227 -6.77 -18.85 8.66
C LEU A 227 -6.63 -17.43 8.09
N TYR A 228 -6.22 -17.35 6.82
CA TYR A 228 -6.04 -16.08 6.09
C TYR A 228 -5.04 -15.13 6.78
N ASN A 229 -3.90 -15.68 7.20
CA ASN A 229 -2.91 -15.00 8.03
C ASN A 229 -2.44 -13.68 7.42
N ASN A 230 -2.07 -13.67 6.13
CA ASN A 230 -1.60 -12.47 5.44
C ASN A 230 -2.58 -11.29 5.58
N LEU A 231 -3.86 -11.55 5.28
CA LEU A 231 -4.92 -10.55 5.41
C LEU A 231 -5.12 -10.14 6.87
N ARG A 232 -5.13 -11.11 7.78
CA ARG A 232 -5.39 -10.88 9.20
C ARG A 232 -4.32 -9.98 9.84
N ILE A 233 -3.04 -10.23 9.55
CA ILE A 233 -1.92 -9.41 10.05
C ILE A 233 -1.99 -7.99 9.51
N LEU A 234 -2.30 -7.79 8.22
CA LEU A 234 -2.48 -6.43 7.66
C LEU A 234 -3.66 -5.69 8.30
N LEU A 235 -4.75 -6.40 8.59
CA LEU A 235 -5.91 -5.83 9.28
C LEU A 235 -5.61 -5.45 10.72
N TYR A 236 -4.85 -6.26 11.47
CA TYR A 236 -4.37 -5.90 12.81
C TYR A 236 -3.39 -4.73 12.78
N PHE A 237 -2.51 -4.69 11.78
CA PHE A 237 -1.55 -3.61 11.62
C PHE A 237 -2.25 -2.27 11.44
N ASN A 238 -3.19 -2.16 10.48
CA ASN A 238 -3.96 -0.94 10.28
C ASN A 238 -5.26 -1.17 9.51
N THR A 239 -6.34 -1.48 10.23
CA THR A 239 -7.66 -1.73 9.65
C THR A 239 -8.18 -0.55 8.82
N GLN A 240 -8.05 0.67 9.34
CA GLN A 240 -8.61 1.86 8.69
C GLN A 240 -7.91 2.15 7.36
N ASN A 241 -6.58 2.16 7.35
CA ASN A 241 -5.84 2.35 6.12
C ASN A 241 -6.13 1.22 5.14
N PHE A 242 -6.12 -0.05 5.57
CA PHE A 242 -6.45 -1.17 4.70
C PHE A 242 -7.79 -0.98 3.96
N PHE A 243 -8.87 -0.61 4.68
CA PHE A 243 -10.17 -0.38 4.05
C PHE A 243 -10.26 0.89 3.20
N ASN A 244 -9.54 1.96 3.55
CA ASN A 244 -9.47 3.16 2.72
C ASN A 244 -8.84 2.84 1.36
N LEU A 245 -7.74 2.08 1.37
CA LEU A 245 -6.99 1.66 0.19
C LEU A 245 -7.83 0.72 -0.68
N LEU A 246 -8.47 -0.26 -0.05
CA LEU A 246 -9.36 -1.20 -0.69
C LEU A 246 -10.57 -0.50 -1.32
N THR A 247 -11.13 0.51 -0.63
CA THR A 247 -12.18 1.37 -1.18
C THR A 247 -11.71 2.04 -2.47
N MET A 248 -10.48 2.59 -2.51
CA MET A 248 -9.93 3.20 -3.74
C MET A 248 -9.83 2.19 -4.90
N ALA A 249 -9.34 0.97 -4.64
CA ALA A 249 -9.29 -0.08 -5.65
C ALA A 249 -10.68 -0.40 -6.21
N PHE A 250 -11.69 -0.53 -5.34
CA PHE A 250 -13.08 -0.78 -5.75
C PHE A 250 -13.75 0.40 -6.47
N HIS A 251 -13.15 1.60 -6.47
CA HIS A 251 -13.60 2.71 -7.31
C HIS A 251 -13.09 2.65 -8.74
N ASN A 252 -12.04 1.89 -9.01
CA ASN A 252 -11.59 1.68 -10.37
C ASN A 252 -12.52 0.69 -11.09
N GLU A 253 -13.14 1.12 -12.19
CA GLU A 253 -13.99 0.25 -13.01
C GLU A 253 -13.21 -0.91 -13.63
N GLU A 254 -11.97 -0.68 -14.05
CA GLU A 254 -11.10 -1.73 -14.61
C GLU A 254 -10.86 -2.85 -13.59
N PHE A 255 -10.73 -2.51 -12.32
CA PHE A 255 -10.58 -3.51 -11.25
C PHE A 255 -11.80 -4.43 -11.16
N LEU A 256 -12.99 -3.90 -11.42
CA LEU A 256 -14.25 -4.65 -11.39
C LEU A 256 -14.43 -5.57 -12.59
N TYR A 257 -13.78 -5.25 -13.72
CA TYR A 257 -13.71 -6.11 -14.90
C TYR A 257 -12.64 -7.19 -14.77
N ASP A 258 -11.47 -6.82 -14.24
CA ASP A 258 -10.30 -7.71 -14.15
C ASP A 258 -10.50 -8.82 -13.13
N ILE A 259 -11.07 -8.51 -11.96
CA ILE A 259 -11.37 -9.52 -10.96
C ILE A 259 -12.82 -9.93 -11.13
N ASP A 260 -13.00 -11.20 -11.47
CA ASP A 260 -14.32 -11.75 -11.69
C ASP A 260 -15.22 -11.61 -10.45
N THR A 261 -16.52 -11.58 -10.70
CA THR A 261 -17.51 -11.31 -9.64
C THR A 261 -17.47 -12.36 -8.52
N LEU A 262 -17.05 -13.59 -8.84
CA LEU A 262 -16.89 -14.69 -7.89
C LEU A 262 -15.68 -14.46 -6.98
N THR A 263 -14.49 -14.15 -7.50
CA THR A 263 -13.30 -13.90 -6.68
C THR A 263 -13.51 -12.70 -5.77
N ARG A 264 -14.14 -11.64 -6.28
CA ARG A 264 -14.51 -10.49 -5.45
C ARG A 264 -15.45 -10.87 -4.31
N ARG A 265 -16.48 -11.67 -4.59
CA ARG A 265 -17.41 -12.15 -3.57
C ARG A 265 -16.69 -13.02 -2.53
N ILE A 266 -15.86 -13.96 -2.97
CA ILE A 266 -15.06 -14.82 -2.09
C ILE A 266 -14.18 -13.96 -1.18
N PHE A 267 -13.52 -12.95 -1.73
CA PHE A 267 -12.68 -12.04 -0.95
C PHE A 267 -13.49 -11.27 0.11
N CYS A 268 -14.68 -10.76 -0.24
CA CYS A 268 -15.59 -10.16 0.74
C CYS A 268 -16.01 -11.15 1.83
N ASP A 269 -16.35 -12.40 1.47
CA ASP A 269 -16.73 -13.44 2.42
C ASP A 269 -15.56 -13.81 3.36
N ILE A 270 -14.32 -13.81 2.84
CA ILE A 270 -13.10 -14.00 3.63
C ILE A 270 -12.93 -12.85 4.63
N LEU A 271 -13.05 -11.59 4.19
CA LEU A 271 -12.95 -10.41 5.07
C LEU A 271 -13.95 -10.49 6.23
N LEU A 272 -15.20 -10.85 5.92
CA LEU A 272 -16.25 -11.05 6.90
C LEU A 272 -15.89 -12.16 7.88
N ARG A 273 -15.46 -13.32 7.37
CA ARG A 273 -15.07 -14.46 8.20
C ARG A 273 -13.87 -14.14 9.10
N VAL A 274 -12.90 -13.38 8.61
CA VAL A 274 -11.70 -13.00 9.37
C VAL A 274 -12.05 -12.01 10.46
N MET A 275 -12.80 -10.95 10.16
CA MET A 275 -13.02 -9.87 11.12
C MET A 275 -14.17 -10.12 12.09
N VAL A 276 -15.27 -10.71 11.62
CA VAL A 276 -16.45 -10.97 12.48
C VAL A 276 -16.25 -12.24 13.30
N GLY A 277 -15.52 -13.22 12.76
CA GLY A 277 -15.20 -14.46 13.46
C GLY A 277 -14.07 -14.34 14.47
N ASP A 278 -13.48 -13.16 14.64
CA ASP A 278 -12.29 -12.94 15.46
C ASP A 278 -12.57 -11.89 16.55
N VAL A 279 -12.24 -12.25 17.79
CA VAL A 279 -12.52 -11.45 18.99
C VAL A 279 -11.56 -10.25 19.09
N GLN A 280 -10.44 -10.24 18.37
CA GLN A 280 -9.45 -9.18 18.47
C GLN A 280 -9.85 -7.86 17.79
N PHE A 281 -10.83 -7.87 16.88
CA PHE A 281 -11.29 -6.66 16.22
C PHE A 281 -12.32 -5.91 17.06
N SER A 282 -12.17 -4.59 17.15
CA SER A 282 -13.13 -3.74 17.84
C SER A 282 -14.42 -3.55 17.03
N SER A 283 -15.48 -3.14 17.73
CA SER A 283 -16.76 -2.77 17.12
C SER A 283 -16.61 -1.69 16.03
N HIS A 284 -15.77 -0.69 16.28
CA HIS A 284 -15.42 0.35 15.31
C HIS A 284 -14.73 -0.22 14.06
N GLN A 285 -13.76 -1.12 14.23
CA GLN A 285 -13.06 -1.78 13.11
C GLN A 285 -14.03 -2.62 12.26
N ILE A 286 -14.96 -3.34 12.90
CA ILE A 286 -16.02 -4.09 12.22
C ILE A 286 -16.99 -3.15 11.48
N SER A 287 -17.31 -1.98 12.04
CA SER A 287 -18.13 -0.96 11.37
C SER A 287 -17.45 -0.43 10.08
N ILE A 288 -16.13 -0.24 10.08
CA ILE A 288 -15.38 0.15 8.88
C ILE A 288 -15.56 -0.89 7.75
N LEU A 289 -15.47 -2.18 8.08
CA LEU A 289 -15.72 -3.26 7.12
C LEU A 289 -17.13 -3.17 6.53
N PHE A 290 -18.16 -3.06 7.37
CA PHE A 290 -19.54 -2.94 6.91
C PHE A 290 -19.76 -1.71 6.03
N ASN A 291 -19.17 -0.57 6.38
CA ASN A 291 -19.21 0.66 5.58
C ASN A 291 -18.49 0.51 4.23
N CYS A 292 -17.42 -0.28 4.16
CA CYS A 292 -16.77 -0.57 2.89
C CYS A 292 -17.64 -1.48 2.01
N LEU A 293 -18.15 -2.58 2.58
CA LEU A 293 -19.00 -3.54 1.86
C LEU A 293 -20.30 -2.90 1.39
N SER A 294 -20.96 -2.10 2.22
CA SER A 294 -22.20 -1.40 1.85
C SER A 294 -22.02 -0.54 0.60
N ARG A 295 -20.90 0.19 0.51
CA ARG A 295 -20.57 1.02 -0.65
C ARG A 295 -20.32 0.21 -1.92
N GLN A 296 -19.69 -0.95 -1.82
CA GLN A 296 -19.53 -1.84 -2.98
C GLN A 296 -20.87 -2.37 -3.46
N LEU A 297 -21.72 -2.80 -2.54
CA LEU A 297 -23.03 -3.37 -2.84
C LEU A 297 -24.01 -2.34 -3.44
N ALA A 298 -23.80 -1.05 -3.18
CA ALA A 298 -24.60 0.04 -3.74
C ALA A 298 -24.28 0.34 -5.21
N LYS A 299 -23.18 -0.17 -5.77
CA LYS A 299 -22.80 0.09 -7.17
C LYS A 299 -23.67 -0.72 -8.13
N SER A 300 -24.24 -0.02 -9.13
CA SER A 300 -25.07 -0.60 -10.19
C SER A 300 -24.31 -1.71 -10.94
N GLY A 301 -24.88 -2.91 -11.01
CA GLY A 301 -24.29 -4.08 -11.68
C GLY A 301 -23.65 -5.12 -10.75
N GLN A 302 -23.54 -4.87 -9.44
CA GLN A 302 -22.92 -5.79 -8.47
C GLN A 302 -23.91 -6.59 -7.61
N GLN A 303 -25.11 -6.84 -8.13
CA GLN A 303 -26.22 -7.50 -7.41
C GLN A 303 -25.92 -8.96 -6.97
N HIS A 304 -24.81 -9.55 -7.42
CA HIS A 304 -24.43 -10.94 -7.13
C HIS A 304 -23.51 -11.14 -5.90
N ILE A 305 -23.04 -10.05 -5.27
CA ILE A 305 -22.29 -10.15 -4.01
C ILE A 305 -23.32 -10.38 -2.88
N PHE A 306 -23.76 -11.63 -2.77
CA PHE A 306 -24.74 -12.07 -1.78
C PHE A 306 -24.03 -12.33 -0.46
N VAL A 307 -24.02 -11.31 0.37
CA VAL A 307 -23.56 -11.33 1.74
C VAL A 307 -24.65 -11.99 2.58
N GLN A 308 -24.42 -13.23 3.02
CA GLN A 308 -25.42 -14.10 3.67
C GLN A 308 -26.11 -13.39 4.86
N GLY A 309 -27.43 -13.58 5.01
CA GLY A 309 -28.34 -12.80 5.89
C GLY A 309 -27.96 -12.65 7.37
N MET A 310 -26.98 -13.40 7.88
CA MET A 310 -26.40 -13.20 9.21
C MET A 310 -25.76 -11.81 9.40
N LEU A 311 -25.36 -11.16 8.31
CA LEU A 311 -24.68 -9.86 8.35
C LEU A 311 -25.63 -8.68 8.51
N PHE A 312 -26.90 -8.85 8.15
CA PHE A 312 -27.96 -7.91 8.48
C PHE A 312 -28.24 -7.94 9.99
N GLU A 313 -28.44 -9.14 10.55
CA GLU A 313 -28.67 -9.30 12.00
C GLU A 313 -27.49 -8.78 12.84
N GLN A 314 -26.24 -9.10 12.49
CA GLN A 314 -25.07 -8.65 13.24
C GLN A 314 -24.80 -7.15 13.10
N SER A 315 -25.06 -6.58 11.91
CA SER A 315 -25.02 -5.14 11.73
C SER A 315 -26.10 -4.45 12.55
N CYS A 316 -27.31 -5.00 12.68
CA CYS A 316 -28.35 -4.45 13.56
C CYS A 316 -28.03 -4.63 15.05
N PHE A 317 -27.51 -5.80 15.48
CA PHE A 317 -27.12 -6.08 16.87
C PHE A 317 -26.09 -5.09 17.43
N SER A 318 -25.17 -4.62 16.59
CA SER A 318 -24.19 -3.60 16.99
C SER A 318 -24.81 -2.22 17.29
N TYR A 319 -26.09 -1.99 16.95
CA TYR A 319 -26.74 -0.68 17.11
C TYR A 319 -27.88 -0.70 18.14
N THR A 320 -28.25 -1.86 18.68
CA THR A 320 -29.54 -2.02 19.40
C THR A 320 -29.45 -2.63 20.80
N ASP A 321 -28.34 -3.23 21.22
CA ASP A 321 -28.22 -3.79 22.58
C ASP A 321 -27.08 -3.17 23.39
N ASP A 322 -27.45 -2.26 24.30
CA ASP A 322 -26.62 -1.78 25.41
C ASP A 322 -26.57 -2.78 26.59
N THR A 323 -27.38 -3.85 26.59
CA THR A 323 -27.33 -4.83 27.68
C THR A 323 -27.72 -6.23 27.20
N LYS A 324 -26.89 -7.22 27.53
CA LYS A 324 -27.10 -8.68 27.40
C LYS A 324 -26.53 -9.37 26.15
N SER A 325 -25.26 -9.09 25.84
CA SER A 325 -24.32 -10.14 25.42
C SER A 325 -22.96 -9.86 26.07
N PRO A 326 -22.15 -10.87 26.44
CA PRO A 326 -20.85 -10.64 27.06
C PRO A 326 -19.82 -10.01 26.09
N PHE A 327 -20.22 -9.66 24.87
CA PHE A 327 -19.39 -9.03 23.84
C PHE A 327 -19.85 -7.60 23.45
N CYS A 328 -20.93 -7.05 24.03
CA CYS A 328 -21.55 -5.79 23.56
C CYS A 328 -21.20 -4.50 24.34
N SER A 329 -20.39 -4.52 25.40
CA SER A 329 -20.21 -3.33 26.26
C SER A 329 -19.36 -2.19 25.67
N SER A 330 -19.10 -2.16 24.36
CA SER A 330 -18.20 -1.17 23.74
C SER A 330 -18.66 -0.68 22.36
N ILE A 331 -19.97 -0.69 22.12
CA ILE A 331 -20.56 -0.24 20.85
C ILE A 331 -21.46 0.97 21.09
N THR A 332 -20.86 2.10 21.44
CA THR A 332 -21.55 3.39 21.46
C THR A 332 -20.99 4.26 20.35
N HIS A 333 -21.90 4.78 19.51
CA HIS A 333 -21.72 5.75 18.42
C HIS A 333 -21.44 5.19 17.02
N ILE A 334 -22.52 4.86 16.30
CA ILE A 334 -22.54 4.89 14.83
C ILE A 334 -23.76 5.72 14.36
N ASP A 335 -23.58 6.53 13.31
CA ASP A 335 -24.54 7.53 12.84
C ASP A 335 -25.84 6.92 12.23
N PRO A 336 -27.05 7.32 12.68
CA PRO A 336 -28.35 6.79 12.22
C PRO A 336 -28.62 6.96 10.72
N SER A 337 -28.04 8.00 10.11
CA SER A 337 -28.26 8.37 8.70
C SER A 337 -27.59 7.40 7.72
N GLN A 338 -26.49 6.75 8.12
CA GLN A 338 -25.77 5.76 7.31
C GLN A 338 -26.48 4.40 7.32
N LEU A 339 -27.11 4.05 8.45
CA LEU A 339 -27.93 2.86 8.57
C LEU A 339 -29.19 2.97 7.69
N LEU A 340 -29.82 4.15 7.65
CA LEU A 340 -30.98 4.39 6.80
C LEU A 340 -30.67 4.28 5.29
N SER A 341 -29.49 4.72 4.84
CA SER A 341 -29.08 4.61 3.44
C SER A 341 -28.72 3.15 3.06
N PHE A 342 -28.10 2.41 3.97
CA PHE A 342 -27.85 0.97 3.84
C PHE A 342 -29.15 0.16 3.77
N LEU A 343 -30.11 0.44 4.66
CA LEU A 343 -31.41 -0.23 4.66
C LEU A 343 -32.21 0.09 3.38
N LYS A 344 -32.32 1.37 3.00
CA LYS A 344 -33.05 1.79 1.77
C LYS A 344 -32.53 1.11 0.50
N THR A 345 -31.24 0.85 0.41
CA THR A 345 -30.62 0.22 -0.78
C THR A 345 -30.76 -1.30 -0.79
N LYS A 346 -30.92 -1.94 0.38
CA LYS A 346 -30.88 -3.40 0.54
C LYS A 346 -32.22 -4.07 0.84
N LEU A 347 -33.22 -3.35 1.37
CA LEU A 347 -34.54 -3.89 1.72
C LEU A 347 -35.26 -4.59 0.56
N LYS A 348 -34.93 -4.25 -0.70
CA LYS A 348 -35.48 -4.89 -1.91
C LYS A 348 -35.00 -6.33 -2.14
N TYR A 349 -33.95 -6.78 -1.44
CA TYR A 349 -33.31 -8.08 -1.66
C TYR A 349 -33.48 -9.07 -0.50
N TYR A 350 -34.10 -8.65 0.60
CA TYR A 350 -34.43 -9.51 1.74
C TYR A 350 -35.88 -10.00 1.65
N ARG A 351 -36.16 -11.18 2.22
CA ARG A 351 -37.55 -11.64 2.32
C ARG A 351 -38.26 -10.78 3.36
N GLU A 352 -39.51 -10.42 3.07
CA GLU A 352 -40.33 -9.57 3.93
C GLU A 352 -40.37 -10.04 5.40
N GLN A 353 -40.37 -11.35 5.63
CA GLN A 353 -40.39 -11.95 6.97
C GLN A 353 -39.11 -11.70 7.76
N ASP A 354 -37.94 -11.81 7.13
CA ASP A 354 -36.65 -11.59 7.80
C ASP A 354 -36.50 -10.14 8.28
N VAL A 355 -37.05 -9.20 7.49
CA VAL A 355 -37.05 -7.76 7.83
C VAL A 355 -38.01 -7.47 8.98
N LEU A 356 -39.21 -8.08 8.95
CA LEU A 356 -40.21 -7.93 10.01
C LEU A 356 -39.72 -8.50 11.34
N ASP A 357 -39.01 -9.64 11.33
CA ASP A 357 -38.45 -10.26 12.52
C ASP A 357 -37.38 -9.36 13.17
N VAL A 358 -36.54 -8.70 12.37
CA VAL A 358 -35.55 -7.73 12.87
C VAL A 358 -36.21 -6.49 13.45
N ILE A 359 -37.26 -5.96 12.81
CA ILE A 359 -38.01 -4.80 13.33
C ILE A 359 -38.74 -5.15 14.63
N GLN A 360 -39.27 -6.37 14.74
CA GLN A 360 -39.92 -6.85 15.97
C GLN A 360 -38.93 -7.04 17.12
N LYS A 361 -37.71 -7.46 16.82
CA LYS A 361 -36.68 -7.80 17.80
C LYS A 361 -36.01 -6.56 18.41
N TYR A 362 -35.96 -5.44 17.69
CA TYR A 362 -35.31 -4.21 18.16
C TYR A 362 -36.32 -3.06 18.27
N GLN A 363 -36.90 -2.91 19.47
CA GLN A 363 -37.88 -1.87 19.79
C GLN A 363 -37.36 -0.49 19.35
N ALA A 364 -38.13 0.14 18.46
CA ALA A 364 -37.64 1.15 17.55
C ALA A 364 -37.84 2.59 18.07
N SER A 365 -36.79 3.39 17.92
CA SER A 365 -36.91 4.85 17.77
C SER A 365 -36.05 5.34 16.59
N LEU A 366 -34.92 4.69 16.30
CA LEU A 366 -34.02 5.03 15.19
C LEU A 366 -34.45 4.53 13.80
N LEU A 367 -35.41 3.59 13.70
CA LEU A 367 -35.74 2.91 12.44
C LEU A 367 -37.04 3.39 11.76
N ILE A 368 -37.70 4.41 12.30
CA ILE A 368 -38.98 4.96 11.80
C ILE A 368 -38.96 5.21 10.27
N PRO A 369 -37.97 5.90 9.68
CA PRO A 369 -37.96 6.13 8.24
C PRO A 369 -37.71 4.87 7.38
N SER A 370 -37.17 3.79 7.95
CA SER A 370 -37.07 2.47 7.29
C SER A 370 -38.41 1.73 7.30
N ILE A 371 -39.20 1.89 8.38
CA ILE A 371 -40.54 1.29 8.50
C ILE A 371 -41.54 2.02 7.58
N VAL A 372 -41.41 3.34 7.41
CA VAL A 372 -42.20 4.11 6.42
C VAL A 372 -41.88 3.66 4.98
N TYR A 373 -40.61 3.42 4.66
CA TYR A 373 -40.23 2.88 3.34
C TYR A 373 -40.83 1.49 3.08
N LEU A 374 -40.91 0.64 4.11
CA LEU A 374 -41.55 -0.68 4.01
C LEU A 374 -43.06 -0.59 3.81
N LEU A 375 -43.74 0.36 4.47
CA LEU A 375 -45.15 0.64 4.26
C LEU A 375 -45.45 1.11 2.82
N GLU A 376 -44.54 1.88 2.23
CA GLU A 376 -44.72 2.39 0.86
C GLU A 376 -44.50 1.32 -0.22
N HIS A 377 -43.69 0.29 0.07
CA HIS A 377 -43.26 -0.68 -0.95
C HIS A 377 -43.79 -2.11 -0.79
N PHE A 378 -44.24 -2.51 0.39
CA PHE A 378 -44.72 -3.88 0.65
C PHE A 378 -46.18 -3.89 1.08
N SER A 379 -46.98 -4.79 0.49
CA SER A 379 -48.43 -4.87 0.63
C SER A 379 -48.90 -5.52 1.96
N GLN A 380 -48.21 -5.27 3.07
CA GLN A 380 -48.57 -5.76 4.41
C GLN A 380 -48.71 -4.62 5.43
N TYR A 381 -49.48 -3.59 5.05
CA TYR A 381 -49.71 -2.37 5.83
C TYR A 381 -50.04 -2.62 7.31
N THR A 382 -50.86 -3.62 7.62
CA THR A 382 -51.35 -3.87 8.99
C THR A 382 -50.24 -4.26 9.97
N LYS A 383 -49.34 -5.17 9.60
CA LYS A 383 -48.24 -5.61 10.49
C LYS A 383 -47.18 -4.53 10.69
N THR A 384 -46.85 -3.80 9.64
CA THR A 384 -45.87 -2.69 9.69
C THR A 384 -46.42 -1.48 10.44
N PHE A 385 -47.73 -1.22 10.38
CA PHE A 385 -48.37 -0.13 11.11
C PHE A 385 -48.46 -0.42 12.62
N ASP A 386 -48.76 -1.65 13.02
CA ASP A 386 -48.72 -2.07 14.42
C ASP A 386 -47.31 -1.96 15.04
N LEU A 387 -46.26 -2.19 14.23
CA LEU A 387 -44.87 -2.02 14.65
C LEU A 387 -44.49 -0.54 14.81
N LEU A 388 -44.98 0.34 13.93
CA LEU A 388 -44.83 1.79 14.06
C LEU A 388 -45.53 2.32 15.31
N LEU A 389 -46.76 1.88 15.60
CA LEU A 389 -47.49 2.24 16.81
C LEU A 389 -46.76 1.81 18.09
N LYS A 390 -46.15 0.61 18.10
CA LYS A 390 -45.32 0.13 19.21
C LYS A 390 -43.98 0.86 19.36
N SER A 391 -43.52 1.56 18.33
CA SER A 391 -42.27 2.33 18.34
C SER A 391 -42.45 3.80 18.77
N MET A 392 -43.69 4.29 18.79
CA MET A 392 -44.04 5.66 19.20
C MET A 392 -44.47 5.75 20.68
N HIS A 393 -44.44 4.65 21.41
CA HIS A 393 -44.66 4.54 22.86
C HIS A 393 -43.42 3.95 23.51
#